data_AF-A0A182U1J2-F1
#
_entry.id   AF-A0A182U1J2-F1
#
_cell.length_a   1.000
_cell.length_b   1.000
_cell.length_c   1.000
_cell.angle_alpha   90.00
_cell.angle_beta   90.00
_cell.angle_gamma   90.00
#
_symmetry.space_group_name_H-M   'P 1'
#
loop_
_entity.id
_entity.type
_entity.pdbx_description
1 polymer ?
#
loop_
_entity_poly.entity_id
_entity_poly.type
_entity_poly.pdbx_seq_one_letter_code
_entity_poly.pdbx_strand_id
1 'polypeptide(L)'
;MPSLVGFTTRADRTGTLVAWVRVDTQTILSIHHNVITQNPRISLTYNDHRSWYLHIREVEESDRGWYMCQVNTDPMRSRKGYLQVVGKYGAMVNGSAPIAGLVIQFCYANPYEAVAS
;
A
#
# COMPACT_ATOMS: atom_id res chain seq x y z
N MET A 1 -0.06 8.40 -18.53
CA MET A 1 0.82 7.76 -17.54
C MET A 1 -0.10 7.17 -16.48
N PRO A 2 -0.22 5.83 -16.36
CA PRO A 2 -1.02 5.23 -15.30
C PRO A 2 -0.39 5.56 -13.96
N SER A 3 -1.21 6.05 -13.03
CA SER A 3 -0.84 6.29 -11.65
C SER A 3 -0.50 4.97 -10.98
N LEU A 4 0.69 4.87 -10.39
CA LEU A 4 1.10 3.72 -9.59
C LEU A 4 1.10 4.15 -8.13
N VAL A 5 0.20 3.56 -7.33
CA VAL A 5 0.23 3.73 -5.87
C VAL A 5 0.95 2.54 -5.28
N GLY A 6 1.91 2.80 -4.39
CA GLY A 6 2.74 1.79 -3.75
C GLY A 6 2.61 1.87 -2.24
N PHE A 7 2.05 0.84 -1.60
CA PHE A 7 2.16 0.69 -0.14
C PHE A 7 3.39 -0.12 0.20
N THR A 8 4.22 0.38 1.13
CA THR A 8 5.46 -0.29 1.52
C THR A 8 5.35 -0.81 2.94
N THR A 9 5.61 -2.11 3.17
CA THR A 9 5.76 -2.68 4.52
C THR A 9 7.18 -3.16 4.72
N ARG A 10 7.78 -2.86 5.88
CA ARG A 10 9.08 -3.43 6.28
C ARG A 10 8.92 -4.37 7.47
N ALA A 11 9.48 -5.57 7.37
CA ALA A 11 9.63 -6.51 8.50
C ALA A 11 11.08 -6.57 8.98
N ASP A 12 11.26 -6.73 10.28
CA ASP A 12 12.58 -6.75 10.92
C ASP A 12 13.26 -8.13 10.83
N ARG A 13 12.47 -9.21 10.90
CA ARG A 13 12.96 -10.60 10.89
C ARG A 13 12.78 -11.28 9.53
N THR A 14 13.77 -12.09 9.14
CA THR A 14 13.66 -13.02 8.02
C THR A 14 12.63 -14.11 8.33
N GLY A 15 11.83 -14.51 7.34
CA GLY A 15 10.73 -15.49 7.52
C GLY A 15 9.39 -14.91 7.98
N THR A 16 9.28 -13.58 8.06
CA THR A 16 8.01 -12.89 8.36
C THR A 16 7.09 -12.88 7.13
N LEU A 17 5.81 -13.20 7.33
CA LEU A 17 4.75 -13.12 6.33
C LEU A 17 4.02 -11.78 6.48
N VAL A 18 3.84 -11.09 5.36
CA VAL A 18 3.06 -9.85 5.27
C VAL A 18 1.80 -10.12 4.46
N ALA A 19 0.64 -9.74 4.99
CA ALA A 19 -0.63 -9.77 4.28
C ALA A 19 -1.14 -8.34 4.04
N TRP A 20 -1.69 -8.10 2.86
CA TRP A 20 -2.38 -6.85 2.54
C TRP A 20 -3.88 -7.09 2.49
N VAL A 21 -4.64 -6.23 3.13
CA VAL A 21 -6.09 -6.36 3.27
C VAL A 21 -6.75 -5.02 2.96
N ARG A 22 -7.80 -5.03 2.14
CA ARG A 22 -8.71 -3.88 2.01
C ARG A 22 -9.65 -3.91 3.21
N VAL A 23 -9.58 -2.89 4.05
CA VAL A 23 -10.28 -2.85 5.35
C VAL A 23 -11.78 -2.75 5.15
N ASP A 24 -12.21 -1.90 4.21
CA ASP A 24 -13.64 -1.60 3.99
C ASP A 24 -14.44 -2.86 3.60
N THR A 25 -13.83 -3.74 2.82
CA THR A 25 -14.44 -4.99 2.32
C THR A 25 -13.90 -6.24 3.00
N GLN A 26 -12.99 -6.09 3.98
CA GLN A 26 -12.25 -7.18 4.63
C GLN A 26 -11.63 -8.18 3.63
N THR A 27 -11.22 -7.70 2.45
CA THR A 27 -10.73 -8.56 1.36
C THR A 27 -9.21 -8.69 1.43
N ILE A 28 -8.72 -9.94 1.45
CA ILE A 28 -7.30 -10.22 1.36
C ILE A 28 -6.82 -9.95 -0.07
N LEU A 29 -5.88 -9.03 -0.22
CA LEU A 29 -5.30 -8.64 -1.50
C LEU A 29 -4.10 -9.52 -1.85
N SER A 30 -3.21 -9.74 -0.88
CA SER A 30 -2.03 -10.58 -1.05
C SER A 30 -1.55 -11.14 0.28
N ILE A 31 -0.81 -12.25 0.20
CA ILE A 31 -0.14 -12.89 1.33
C ILE A 31 1.28 -13.26 0.90
N HIS A 32 2.25 -12.76 1.67
CA HIS A 32 3.67 -12.98 1.48
C HIS A 32 4.17 -12.55 0.09
N HIS A 33 4.34 -13.46 -0.87
CA HIS A 33 4.70 -13.12 -2.25
C HIS A 33 3.55 -13.33 -3.25
N ASN A 34 2.40 -13.85 -2.79
CA ASN A 34 1.28 -14.25 -3.64
C ASN A 34 0.18 -13.20 -3.61
N VAL A 35 -0.27 -12.77 -4.80
CA VAL A 35 -1.48 -11.97 -4.96
C VAL A 35 -2.68 -12.92 -4.90
N ILE A 36 -3.64 -12.64 -4.01
CA ILE A 36 -4.84 -13.46 -3.77
C ILE A 36 -6.06 -12.85 -4.45
N THR A 37 -6.12 -11.53 -4.56
CA THR A 37 -7.22 -10.83 -5.23
C THR A 37 -7.27 -11.17 -6.73
N GLN A 38 -8.48 -11.21 -7.27
CA GLN A 38 -8.72 -11.37 -8.72
C GLN A 38 -8.56 -10.06 -9.50
N ASN A 39 -8.31 -8.94 -8.82
CA ASN A 39 -8.12 -7.66 -9.48
C ASN A 39 -6.74 -7.61 -10.19
N PRO A 40 -6.68 -7.59 -11.54
CA PRO A 40 -5.43 -7.64 -12.30
C PRO A 40 -4.60 -6.34 -12.17
N ARG A 41 -5.21 -5.26 -11.65
CA ARG A 41 -4.51 -3.99 -11.39
C ARG A 41 -3.60 -4.07 -10.17
N ILE A 42 -3.78 -5.08 -9.31
CA ILE A 42 -2.99 -5.29 -8.11
C ILE A 42 -1.78 -6.17 -8.44
N SER A 43 -0.60 -5.65 -8.11
CA SER A 43 0.66 -6.39 -8.22
C SER A 43 1.48 -6.25 -6.94
N LEU A 44 2.42 -7.16 -6.74
CA LEU A 44 3.28 -7.17 -5.56
C LEU A 44 4.74 -7.21 -6.00
N THR A 45 5.58 -6.43 -5.33
CA THR A 45 7.04 -6.47 -5.48
C THR A 45 7.67 -6.62 -4.11
N TYR A 46 8.83 -7.27 -4.05
CA TYR A 46 9.50 -7.59 -2.79
C TYR A 46 11.00 -7.37 -2.94
N ASN A 47 11.64 -6.78 -1.93
CA ASN A 47 13.07 -6.51 -1.92
C ASN A 47 13.76 -7.06 -0.66
N ASP A 48 14.95 -7.65 -0.86
CA ASP A 48 15.93 -8.07 0.14
C ASP A 48 15.37 -8.62 1.45
N HIS A 49 14.43 -9.54 1.30
CA HIS A 49 13.79 -10.27 2.38
C HIS A 49 12.98 -9.46 3.42
N ARG A 50 12.88 -8.14 3.26
CA ARG A 50 12.40 -7.25 4.33
C ARG A 50 11.34 -6.25 3.90
N SER A 51 11.20 -5.97 2.60
CA SER A 51 10.29 -4.91 2.14
C SER A 51 9.30 -5.43 1.11
N TRP A 52 8.00 -5.27 1.38
CA TRP A 52 6.91 -5.64 0.48
C TRP A 52 6.21 -4.40 -0.05
N TYR A 53 5.99 -4.37 -1.36
CA TYR A 53 5.39 -3.26 -2.09
C TYR A 53 4.11 -3.72 -2.77
N LEU A 54 2.96 -3.25 -2.30
CA LEU A 54 1.68 -3.45 -2.97
C LEU A 54 1.45 -2.33 -3.98
N HIS A 55 1.27 -2.72 -5.23
CA HIS A 55 1.10 -1.81 -6.36
C HIS A 55 -0.32 -1.87 -6.88
N ILE A 56 -0.95 -0.70 -7.03
CA ILE A 56 -2.22 -0.54 -7.73
C ILE A 56 -1.96 0.27 -8.99
N ARG A 57 -2.19 -0.34 -10.16
CA ARG A 57 -2.10 0.33 -11.47
C ARG A 57 -3.46 0.88 -11.85
N GLU A 58 -3.47 1.92 -12.70
CA GLU A 58 -4.72 2.50 -13.22
C GLU A 58 -5.69 2.82 -12.07
N VAL A 59 -5.21 3.62 -11.11
CA VAL A 59 -5.96 3.93 -9.89
C VAL A 59 -7.21 4.72 -10.25
N GLU A 60 -8.35 4.25 -9.76
CA GLU A 60 -9.67 4.83 -9.94
C GLU A 60 -10.18 5.43 -8.63
N GLU A 61 -11.16 6.33 -8.69
CA GLU A 61 -11.77 6.89 -7.47
C GLU A 61 -12.38 5.81 -6.56
N SER A 62 -12.81 4.69 -7.14
CA SER A 62 -13.33 3.50 -6.46
C SER A 62 -12.29 2.77 -5.60
N ASP A 63 -10.99 3.00 -5.83
CA ASP A 63 -9.90 2.45 -5.03
C ASP A 63 -9.66 3.27 -3.75
N ARG A 64 -10.29 4.45 -3.61
CA ARG A 64 -10.24 5.22 -2.37
C ARG A 64 -10.72 4.36 -1.20
N GLY A 65 -9.98 4.38 -0.09
CA GLY A 65 -10.36 3.62 1.09
C GLY A 65 -9.20 3.24 2.00
N TRP A 66 -9.52 2.45 3.02
CA TRP A 66 -8.53 1.98 3.99
C TRP A 66 -7.92 0.66 3.54
N TYR A 67 -6.59 0.63 3.52
CA TYR A 67 -5.77 -0.55 3.28
C TYR A 67 -5.00 -0.87 4.56
N MET A 68 -4.77 -2.13 4.82
CA MET A 68 -4.06 -2.60 6.00
C MET A 68 -2.97 -3.57 5.58
N CYS A 69 -1.77 -3.34 6.08
CA CYS A 69 -0.76 -4.37 6.13
C CYS A 69 -0.86 -5.09 7.48
N GLN A 70 -0.62 -6.39 7.45
CA GLN A 70 -0.57 -7.24 8.62
C GLN A 70 0.70 -8.06 8.55
N VAL A 71 1.42 -8.12 9.64
CA VAL A 71 2.71 -8.80 9.77
C VAL A 71 2.55 -9.87 10.84
N ASN A 72 2.86 -11.13 10.50
CA ASN A 72 2.63 -12.31 11.34
C ASN A 72 3.59 -12.44 12.55
N THR A 73 4.05 -11.34 13.13
CA THR A 73 4.84 -11.37 14.36
C THR A 73 4.00 -11.85 15.55
N ASP A 74 4.65 -12.20 16.65
CA ASP A 74 3.99 -12.46 17.92
C ASP A 74 4.39 -11.36 18.93
N PRO A 75 3.47 -10.46 19.33
CA PRO A 75 2.07 -10.35 18.89
C PRO A 75 1.94 -9.81 17.46
N MET A 76 0.82 -10.14 16.80
CA MET A 76 0.56 -9.74 15.41
C MET A 76 0.50 -8.22 15.28
N ARG A 77 1.25 -7.67 14.32
CA ARG A 77 1.33 -6.22 14.08
C ARG A 77 0.56 -5.86 12.82
N SER A 78 -0.19 -4.77 12.86
CA SER A 78 -0.91 -4.25 11.71
C SER A 78 -0.87 -2.73 11.67
N ARG A 79 -0.79 -2.16 10.47
CA ARG A 79 -0.94 -0.71 10.25
C ARG A 79 -1.93 -0.46 9.12
N LYS A 80 -2.71 0.61 9.26
CA LYS A 80 -3.68 1.04 8.25
C LYS A 80 -3.17 2.29 7.53
N GLY A 81 -3.40 2.34 6.23
CA GLY A 81 -3.16 3.50 5.37
C GLY A 81 -4.42 3.85 4.59
N TYR A 82 -4.68 5.15 4.42
CA TYR A 82 -5.80 5.61 3.62
C TYR A 82 -5.33 6.00 2.23
N LEU A 83 -5.89 5.37 1.20
CA LEU A 83 -5.67 5.76 -0.17
C LEU A 83 -6.59 6.92 -0.54
N GLN A 84 -6.02 8.11 -0.70
CA GLN A 84 -6.73 9.24 -1.28
C GLN A 84 -6.48 9.28 -2.80
N VAL A 85 -7.56 9.15 -3.57
CA VAL A 85 -7.52 9.33 -5.03
C VAL A 85 -8.01 10.74 -5.35
N VAL A 86 -7.12 11.56 -5.90
CA VAL A 86 -7.42 12.92 -6.38
C VAL A 86 -7.61 12.88 -7.90
N GLY A 87 -8.82 13.18 -8.36
CA GLY A 87 -9.16 13.24 -9.78
C GLY A 87 -8.56 14.47 -10.46
N LYS A 88 -8.30 14.37 -11.77
CA LYS A 88 -7.69 15.43 -12.59
C LYS A 88 -8.50 16.73 -12.74
N TYR A 89 -9.68 16.85 -12.14
CA TYR A 89 -10.61 17.98 -12.36
C TYR A 89 -10.73 18.98 -11.20
N GLY A 90 -9.76 19.00 -10.27
CA GLY A 90 -9.67 20.04 -9.24
C GLY A 90 -8.51 21.00 -9.48
N ALA A 91 -8.80 22.14 -10.11
CA ALA A 91 -7.94 23.33 -10.26
C ALA A 91 -6.56 23.16 -10.95
N MET A 92 -6.49 23.54 -12.22
CA MET A 92 -5.25 24.07 -12.79
C MET A 92 -4.95 25.41 -12.11
N VAL A 93 -4.06 25.43 -11.11
CA VAL A 93 -3.31 26.64 -10.77
C VAL A 93 -1.84 26.37 -11.09
N ASN A 94 -1.28 27.15 -12.03
CA ASN A 94 0.14 27.17 -12.41
C ASN A 94 0.76 25.88 -12.96
N GLY A 95 0.15 25.26 -13.99
CA GLY A 95 0.91 24.48 -14.98
C GLY A 95 1.62 23.19 -14.52
N SER A 96 1.46 22.73 -13.28
CA SER A 96 1.93 21.41 -12.84
C SER A 96 0.80 20.38 -13.01
N ALA A 97 1.07 19.32 -13.76
CA ALA A 97 0.14 18.21 -13.95
C ALA A 97 -0.34 17.64 -12.60
N PRO A 98 -1.63 17.29 -12.44
CA PRO A 98 -2.08 16.53 -11.29
C PRO A 98 -1.47 15.13 -11.35
N ILE A 99 -0.38 14.95 -10.62
CA ILE A 99 0.09 13.63 -10.20
C ILE A 99 -1.04 13.05 -9.34
N ALA A 100 -1.72 12.02 -9.84
CA ALA A 100 -2.58 11.19 -9.00
C ALA A 100 -1.71 10.74 -7.83
N GLY A 101 -2.06 11.25 -6.64
CA GLY A 101 -1.16 11.33 -5.50
C GLY A 101 -0.46 10.02 -5.20
N LEU A 102 0.87 10.09 -5.15
CA LEU A 102 1.72 9.10 -4.54
C LEU A 102 1.37 9.01 -3.04
N VAL A 103 0.52 8.08 -2.65
CA VAL A 103 0.33 7.75 -1.23
C VAL A 103 1.36 6.68 -0.87
N ILE A 104 2.58 7.10 -0.51
CA ILE A 104 3.52 6.21 0.20
C ILE A 104 3.06 6.16 1.65
N GLN A 105 2.03 5.36 1.95
CA GLN A 105 1.80 5.01 3.36
C GLN A 105 2.76 3.88 3.71
N PHE A 106 3.75 4.20 4.52
CA PHE A 106 4.64 3.21 5.09
C PHE A 106 3.91 2.45 6.20
N CYS A 107 3.80 1.18 5.98
CA CYS A 107 3.44 0.20 6.97
C CYS A 107 4.67 -0.16 7.81
N TYR A 108 5.00 0.69 8.78
CA TYR A 108 6.06 0.42 9.75
C TYR A 108 5.53 -0.50 10.86
N ALA A 109 5.96 -1.76 10.83
CA ALA A 109 5.71 -2.73 11.89
C ALA A 109 6.67 -2.55 13.10
N ASN A 110 7.56 -1.56 13.06
CA ASN A 110 8.56 -1.31 14.11
C ASN A 110 8.15 -0.13 14.99
N PRO A 111 8.08 -0.26 16.33
CA PRO A 111 7.73 0.85 17.22
C PRO A 111 8.88 1.85 17.48
N TYR A 112 10.11 1.61 16.98
CA TYR A 112 11.30 2.44 17.26
C TYR A 112 11.89 3.19 16.05
N GLU A 113 11.39 2.98 14.82
CA GLU A 113 11.77 3.80 13.65
C GLU A 113 10.56 4.64 13.22
N ALA A 114 10.40 5.81 13.85
CA ALA A 114 9.59 6.89 13.30
C ALA A 114 10.34 7.45 12.08
N VAL A 115 9.84 7.21 10.88
CA VAL A 115 10.42 7.84 9.70
C VAL A 115 9.92 9.28 9.65
N ALA A 116 10.88 10.19 9.66
CA ALA A 116 10.73 11.63 9.69
C ALA A 116 9.81 12.14 8.57
N SER A 117 9.09 13.21 8.90
CA SER A 117 8.25 14.01 8.00
C SER A 117 9.05 14.70 6.89
#